data_AF-A0AAW9H0L6-F1
#
_entry.id   AF-A0AAW9H0L6-F1
#
_cell.length_a   1.000
_cell.length_b   1.000
_cell.length_c   1.000
_cell.angle_alpha   90.00
_cell.angle_beta   90.00
_cell.angle_gamma   90.00
#
_symmetry.space_group_name_H-M   'P 1'
#
loop_
_entity.id
_entity.type
_entity.pdbx_description
1 polymer ?
#
loop_
_entity_poly.entity_id
_entity_poly.type
_entity_poly.pdbx_seq_one_letter_code
_entity_poly.pdbx_strand_id
1 'polypeptide(L)'
;MARRYGWSAMLVGLVAFAAAAAGPAPGEYSTKEGWGSMRVTDKGGARQFDLLSVGANGHTCSLSGTLQGDKAEVNDAGDVPCKLAFKPVPGGFNVAALTEESCRDYCGMRASFEGDYLQLPAGCTAAASSRRREAYLQDYRGKRYDKALAGMQAFAGECGGFLNWLDRDRFANDRAIALLRLGRPQECLATLDGTLAGRSRDEASFQAELEKQSTMLPPSDWDAYLPIAKSTWFNRKLCEAARR
;
A
#
# COMPACT_ATOMS: atom_id res chain seq x y z
N MET A 1 -51.38 -41.44 52.98
CA MET A 1 -50.01 -40.89 52.99
C MET A 1 -49.66 -40.48 51.56
N ALA A 2 -49.69 -39.18 51.24
CA ALA A 2 -49.43 -38.66 49.90
C ALA A 2 -48.16 -37.82 49.93
N ARG A 3 -47.14 -38.21 49.16
CA ARG A 3 -45.88 -37.46 49.00
C ARG A 3 -45.91 -36.77 47.64
N ARG A 4 -46.03 -35.44 47.64
CA ARG A 4 -45.84 -34.59 46.46
C ARG A 4 -44.36 -34.22 46.37
N TYR A 5 -43.70 -34.59 45.27
CA TYR A 5 -42.37 -34.08 44.92
C TYR A 5 -42.54 -32.88 43.98
N GLY A 6 -42.21 -31.68 44.45
CA GLY A 6 -42.12 -30.49 43.62
C GLY A 6 -40.74 -30.44 42.94
N TRP A 7 -40.73 -30.31 41.62
CA TRP A 7 -39.52 -30.04 40.84
C TRP A 7 -39.49 -28.55 40.51
N SER A 8 -38.57 -27.80 41.14
CA SER A 8 -38.26 -26.44 40.77
C SER A 8 -37.29 -26.45 39.59
N ALA A 9 -37.76 -26.13 38.39
CA ALA A 9 -36.91 -25.89 37.23
C ALA A 9 -36.30 -24.49 37.34
N MET A 10 -34.99 -24.42 37.58
CA MET A 10 -34.23 -23.17 37.58
C MET A 10 -33.82 -22.86 36.12
N LEU A 11 -34.50 -21.88 35.51
CA LEU A 11 -34.14 -21.33 34.20
C LEU A 11 -32.91 -20.43 34.35
N VAL A 12 -31.74 -20.92 33.93
CA VAL A 12 -30.53 -20.12 33.77
C VAL A 12 -30.60 -19.43 32.41
N GLY A 13 -30.89 -18.13 32.40
CA GLY A 13 -30.85 -17.30 31.20
C GLY A 13 -29.41 -17.03 30.78
N LEU A 14 -29.01 -17.58 29.64
CA LEU A 14 -27.77 -17.22 28.95
C LEU A 14 -27.92 -15.81 28.36
N VAL A 15 -27.35 -14.81 29.03
CA VAL A 15 -27.17 -13.47 28.47
C VAL A 15 -26.01 -13.55 27.47
N ALA A 16 -26.33 -13.61 26.18
CA ALA A 16 -25.35 -13.47 25.11
C ALA A 16 -24.92 -11.99 25.04
N PHE A 17 -23.75 -11.66 25.58
CA PHE A 17 -23.12 -10.38 25.29
C PHE A 17 -22.72 -10.38 23.81
N ALA A 18 -23.41 -9.58 22.99
CA ALA A 18 -22.93 -9.27 21.66
C ALA A 18 -21.59 -8.55 21.80
N ALA A 19 -20.50 -9.26 21.50
CA ALA A 19 -19.18 -8.64 21.41
C ALA A 19 -19.25 -7.60 20.30
N ALA A 20 -19.11 -6.33 20.64
CA ALA A 20 -18.95 -5.27 19.65
C ALA A 20 -17.79 -5.66 18.73
N ALA A 21 -18.01 -5.64 17.43
CA ALA A 21 -16.96 -5.96 16.46
C ALA A 21 -15.77 -5.02 16.70
N ALA A 22 -14.60 -5.61 16.94
CA ALA A 22 -13.40 -4.87 17.26
C ALA A 22 -12.94 -4.10 16.02
N GLY A 23 -12.87 -2.77 16.14
CA GLY A 23 -12.29 -1.92 15.11
C GLY A 23 -10.78 -2.09 14.97
N PRO A 24 -10.19 -1.46 13.95
CA PRO A 24 -8.74 -1.41 13.75
C PRO A 24 -7.98 -1.08 15.04
N ALA A 25 -6.89 -1.81 15.28
CA ALA A 25 -5.95 -1.53 16.35
C ALA A 25 -4.98 -0.41 15.91
N PRO A 26 -4.34 0.31 16.85
CA PRO A 26 -3.30 1.27 16.52
C PRO A 26 -2.18 0.66 15.68
N GLY A 27 -1.73 1.40 14.66
CA GLY A 27 -0.68 0.96 13.75
C GLY A 27 -0.84 1.54 12.34
N GLU A 28 0.03 1.10 11.44
CA GLU A 28 -0.04 1.46 10.02
C GLU A 28 -0.54 0.27 9.21
N TYR A 29 -1.39 0.56 8.24
CA TYR A 29 -2.01 -0.38 7.32
C TYR A 29 -1.81 0.11 5.90
N SER A 30 -1.77 -0.82 4.95
CA SER A 30 -1.71 -0.49 3.53
C SER A 30 -2.43 -1.52 2.70
N THR A 31 -2.89 -1.10 1.53
CA THR A 31 -3.45 -1.99 0.54
C THR A 31 -2.33 -2.77 -0.15
N LYS A 32 -2.68 -3.93 -0.71
CA LYS A 32 -1.76 -4.58 -1.67
C LYS A 32 -1.50 -3.63 -2.83
N GLU A 33 -0.28 -3.68 -3.36
CA GLU A 33 0.17 -2.76 -4.41
C GLU A 33 0.19 -1.29 -3.96
N GLY A 34 0.14 -1.00 -2.65
CA GLY A 34 0.51 0.30 -2.07
C GLY A 34 -0.30 1.51 -2.53
N TRP A 35 -1.47 1.32 -3.12
CA TRP A 35 -2.32 2.42 -3.62
C TRP A 35 -3.07 3.15 -2.50
N GLY A 36 -3.21 2.53 -1.32
CA GLY A 36 -3.87 3.07 -0.15
C GLY A 36 -3.04 2.86 1.12
N SER A 37 -3.13 3.82 2.03
CA SER A 37 -2.51 3.81 3.35
C SER A 37 -3.50 4.26 4.41
N MET A 38 -3.44 3.63 5.58
CA MET A 38 -4.24 4.03 6.73
C MET A 38 -3.38 3.97 7.99
N ARG A 39 -3.45 5.00 8.82
CA ARG A 39 -2.83 5.02 10.15
C ARG A 39 -3.92 5.08 11.20
N VAL A 40 -3.78 4.28 12.25
CA VAL A 40 -4.66 4.29 13.41
C VAL A 40 -3.85 4.66 14.64
N THR A 41 -4.32 5.61 15.43
CA THR A 41 -3.64 6.09 16.64
C THR A 41 -4.61 6.20 17.82
N ASP A 42 -4.11 6.03 19.04
CA ASP A 42 -4.87 6.37 20.23
C ASP A 42 -4.67 7.86 20.55
N LYS A 43 -5.76 8.63 20.60
CA LYS A 43 -5.75 10.06 20.95
C LYS A 43 -6.91 10.36 21.89
N GLY A 44 -6.60 10.79 23.11
CA GLY A 44 -7.60 11.20 24.09
C GLY A 44 -8.57 10.09 24.52
N GLY A 45 -8.10 8.82 24.54
CA GLY A 45 -8.93 7.67 24.90
C GLY A 45 -9.83 7.14 23.77
N ALA A 46 -9.75 7.74 22.58
CA ALA A 46 -10.43 7.26 21.37
C ALA A 46 -9.40 6.87 20.30
N ARG A 47 -9.78 5.96 19.40
CA ARG A 47 -8.96 5.63 18.23
C ARG A 47 -9.30 6.57 17.09
N GLN A 48 -8.29 7.25 16.56
CA GLN A 48 -8.38 8.06 15.35
C GLN A 48 -7.80 7.27 14.19
N PHE A 49 -8.37 7.44 13.00
CA PHE A 49 -7.77 6.95 11.76
C PHE A 49 -7.53 8.11 10.80
N ASP A 50 -6.47 7.98 10.00
CA ASP A 50 -6.17 8.80 8.83
C ASP A 50 -6.00 7.84 7.65
N LEU A 51 -6.74 8.04 6.57
CA LEU A 51 -6.68 7.24 5.36
C LEU A 51 -6.36 8.14 4.17
N LEU A 52 -5.38 7.73 3.39
CA LEU A 52 -5.04 8.31 2.10
C LEU A 52 -4.99 7.21 1.04
N SER A 53 -5.72 7.40 -0.05
CA SER A 53 -5.57 6.57 -1.25
C SER A 53 -5.29 7.41 -2.49
N VAL A 54 -4.60 6.80 -3.45
CA VAL A 54 -4.23 7.42 -4.73
C VAL A 54 -4.85 6.59 -5.84
N GLY A 55 -5.67 7.25 -6.64
CA GLY A 55 -6.22 6.72 -7.87
C GLY A 55 -5.48 7.20 -9.11
N ALA A 56 -6.07 6.94 -10.28
CA ALA A 56 -5.47 7.33 -11.55
C ALA A 56 -5.41 8.85 -11.71
N ASN A 57 -4.45 9.32 -12.51
CA ASN A 57 -4.26 10.74 -12.81
C ASN A 57 -4.06 11.61 -11.55
N GLY A 58 -3.38 11.07 -10.53
CA GLY A 58 -3.08 11.80 -9.29
C GLY A 58 -4.29 12.18 -8.44
N HIS A 59 -5.50 11.69 -8.73
CA HIS A 59 -6.65 11.90 -7.84
C HIS A 59 -6.43 11.12 -6.54
N THR A 60 -6.89 11.69 -5.43
CA THR A 60 -6.73 11.08 -4.10
C THR A 60 -8.05 11.03 -3.36
N CYS A 61 -8.13 10.13 -2.37
CA CYS A 61 -9.09 10.22 -1.28
C CYS A 61 -8.37 10.53 0.02
N SER A 62 -8.91 11.43 0.83
CA SER A 62 -8.39 11.72 2.17
C SER A 62 -9.53 11.69 3.18
N LEU A 63 -9.47 10.78 4.14
CA LEU A 63 -10.49 10.62 5.18
C LEU A 63 -9.83 10.52 6.55
N SER A 64 -10.28 11.33 7.50
CA SER A 64 -9.81 11.27 8.87
C SER A 64 -10.98 11.32 9.82
N GLY A 65 -10.97 10.50 10.87
CA GLY A 65 -12.09 10.47 11.81
C GLY A 65 -11.85 9.58 13.02
N THR A 66 -12.88 9.47 13.84
CA THR A 66 -12.86 8.68 15.07
C THR A 66 -13.53 7.33 14.85
N LEU A 67 -12.84 6.25 15.21
CA LEU A 67 -13.39 4.90 15.21
C LEU A 67 -14.37 4.71 16.38
N GLN A 68 -15.53 4.15 16.05
CA GLN A 68 -16.57 3.69 16.98
C GLN A 68 -16.75 2.19 16.77
N GLY A 69 -15.89 1.39 17.40
CA GLY A 69 -15.79 -0.03 17.08
C GLY A 69 -15.34 -0.24 15.63
N ASP A 70 -16.08 -1.04 14.88
CA ASP A 70 -15.86 -1.36 13.46
C ASP A 70 -16.44 -0.33 12.48
N LYS A 71 -16.80 0.86 12.95
CA LYS A 71 -17.36 1.94 12.13
C LYS A 71 -16.66 3.26 12.39
N ALA A 72 -16.80 4.21 11.48
CA ALA A 72 -16.42 5.59 11.71
C ALA A 72 -17.36 6.57 11.01
N GLU A 73 -17.28 7.82 11.45
CA GLU A 73 -17.96 8.95 10.85
C GLU A 73 -16.95 10.06 10.54
N VAL A 74 -17.05 10.66 9.35
CA VAL A 74 -16.16 11.69 8.80
C VAL A 74 -17.01 12.87 8.35
N ASN A 75 -16.72 14.06 8.89
CA ASN A 75 -17.67 15.20 8.95
C ASN A 75 -17.09 16.54 8.46
N ASP A 76 -15.95 16.54 7.78
CA ASP A 76 -15.19 17.73 7.41
C ASP A 76 -15.46 18.29 6.00
N ALA A 77 -16.11 17.54 5.11
CA ALA A 77 -16.34 17.95 3.72
C ALA A 77 -17.81 18.20 3.31
N GLY A 78 -18.81 18.04 4.19
CA GLY A 78 -20.23 18.23 3.83
C GLY A 78 -21.23 18.19 4.99
N ASP A 79 -22.51 18.45 4.67
CA ASP A 79 -23.62 18.48 5.65
C ASP A 79 -24.05 17.08 6.11
N VAL A 80 -23.85 16.07 5.24
CA VAL A 80 -24.15 14.67 5.53
C VAL A 80 -22.85 13.95 5.86
N PRO A 81 -22.76 13.28 7.03
CA PRO A 81 -21.57 12.53 7.41
C PRO A 81 -21.23 11.44 6.38
N CYS A 82 -19.93 11.27 6.06
CA CYS A 82 -19.44 10.05 5.43
C CYS A 82 -19.27 8.98 6.51
N LYS A 83 -20.02 7.88 6.38
CA LYS A 83 -19.98 6.74 7.31
C LYS A 83 -19.23 5.59 6.69
N LEU A 84 -18.35 4.97 7.47
CA LEU A 84 -17.47 3.90 7.05
C LEU A 84 -17.70 2.64 7.87
N ALA A 85 -17.46 1.48 7.27
CA ALA A 85 -17.35 0.20 7.95
C ALA A 85 -15.96 -0.41 7.75
N PHE A 86 -15.45 -1.06 8.80
CA PHE A 86 -14.17 -1.76 8.86
C PHE A 86 -14.44 -3.23 9.15
N LYS A 87 -14.64 -4.03 8.11
CA LYS A 87 -14.95 -5.45 8.25
C LYS A 87 -13.65 -6.25 8.41
N PRO A 88 -13.49 -7.08 9.45
CA PRO A 88 -12.27 -7.88 9.61
C PRO A 88 -12.01 -8.80 8.41
N VAL A 89 -10.75 -8.85 7.97
CA VAL A 89 -10.23 -9.80 6.98
C VAL A 89 -8.90 -10.38 7.50
N PRO A 90 -8.38 -11.48 6.93
CA PRO A 90 -7.07 -12.00 7.32
C PRO A 90 -5.98 -10.92 7.22
N GLY A 91 -5.40 -10.55 8.37
CA GLY A 91 -4.31 -9.57 8.44
C GLY A 91 -4.73 -8.10 8.43
N GLY A 92 -6.03 -7.78 8.49
CA GLY A 92 -6.47 -6.38 8.50
C GLY A 92 -7.98 -6.20 8.40
N PHE A 93 -8.40 -5.18 7.64
CA PHE A 93 -9.80 -4.80 7.48
C PHE A 93 -10.13 -4.44 6.04
N ASN A 94 -11.28 -4.87 5.57
CA ASN A 94 -11.92 -4.30 4.41
C ASN A 94 -12.64 -3.00 4.82
N VAL A 95 -12.25 -1.89 4.20
CA VAL A 95 -12.87 -0.58 4.40
C VAL A 95 -13.90 -0.35 3.30
N ALA A 96 -15.13 0.01 3.69
CA ALA A 96 -16.23 0.26 2.77
C ALA A 96 -17.07 1.47 3.19
N ALA A 97 -17.65 2.18 2.23
CA ALA A 97 -18.61 3.22 2.49
C ALA A 97 -19.95 2.61 2.96
N LEU A 98 -20.55 3.22 3.98
CA LEU A 98 -21.94 2.99 4.36
C LEU A 98 -22.87 4.05 3.77
N THR A 99 -22.32 5.18 3.36
CA THR A 99 -23.01 6.30 2.71
C THR A 99 -22.24 6.73 1.47
N GLU A 100 -22.38 5.98 0.38
CA GLU A 100 -21.57 6.17 -0.83
C GLU A 100 -21.57 7.61 -1.36
N GLU A 101 -22.73 8.26 -1.41
CA GLU A 101 -22.86 9.61 -1.97
C GLU A 101 -22.07 10.64 -1.15
N SER A 102 -22.21 10.68 0.17
CA SER A 102 -21.46 11.63 1.01
C SER A 102 -19.97 11.30 1.08
N CYS A 103 -19.59 10.03 0.94
CA CYS A 103 -18.19 9.63 0.93
C CYS A 103 -17.46 9.99 -0.37
N ARG A 104 -18.17 10.25 -1.47
CA ARG A 104 -17.55 10.68 -2.74
C ARG A 104 -16.91 12.07 -2.64
N ASP A 105 -17.41 12.94 -1.76
CA ASP A 105 -16.87 14.30 -1.59
C ASP A 105 -15.43 14.31 -1.04
N TYR A 106 -15.00 13.20 -0.44
CA TYR A 106 -13.65 13.00 0.08
C TYR A 106 -12.65 12.49 -0.96
N CYS A 107 -13.12 12.23 -2.18
CA CYS A 107 -12.37 11.59 -3.25
C CYS A 107 -12.39 12.43 -4.53
N GLY A 108 -11.23 12.53 -5.18
CA GLY A 108 -11.17 12.96 -6.58
C GLY A 108 -11.86 11.95 -7.51
N MET A 109 -12.29 12.41 -8.68
CA MET A 109 -13.10 11.68 -9.67
C MET A 109 -12.60 10.26 -10.05
N ARG A 110 -11.30 10.00 -9.88
CA ARG A 110 -10.66 8.72 -10.25
C ARG A 110 -10.01 8.02 -9.07
N ALA A 111 -10.38 8.38 -7.85
CA ALA A 111 -9.90 7.77 -6.62
C ALA A 111 -11.05 7.09 -5.87
N SER A 112 -10.71 5.99 -5.22
CA SER A 112 -11.57 5.29 -4.27
C SER A 112 -10.72 4.91 -3.06
N PHE A 113 -11.32 4.85 -1.88
CA PHE A 113 -10.64 4.37 -0.68
C PHE A 113 -11.01 2.93 -0.33
N GLU A 114 -12.08 2.38 -0.90
CA GLU A 114 -12.62 1.08 -0.51
C GLU A 114 -11.70 -0.07 -0.92
N GLY A 115 -11.47 -1.01 0.00
CA GLY A 115 -10.59 -2.15 -0.22
C GLY A 115 -9.98 -2.70 1.07
N ASP A 116 -9.10 -3.67 0.91
CA ASP A 116 -8.44 -4.34 2.04
C ASP A 116 -7.19 -3.57 2.49
N TYR A 117 -7.21 -3.10 3.73
CA TYR A 117 -6.10 -2.46 4.42
C TYR A 117 -5.50 -3.46 5.40
N LEU A 118 -4.32 -3.95 5.06
CA LEU A 118 -3.61 -4.97 5.84
C LEU A 118 -2.60 -4.28 6.75
N GLN A 119 -2.48 -4.79 7.97
CA GLN A 119 -1.48 -4.31 8.92
C GLN A 119 -0.08 -4.44 8.29
N LEU A 120 0.66 -3.34 8.27
CA LEU A 120 2.03 -3.36 7.77
C LEU A 120 2.92 -4.15 8.73
N PRO A 121 3.81 -5.01 8.21
CA PRO A 121 4.93 -5.52 8.99
C PRO A 121 5.73 -4.36 9.58
N ALA A 122 6.32 -4.56 10.77
CA ALA A 122 7.06 -3.51 11.46
C ALA A 122 8.18 -2.92 10.58
N GLY A 123 8.84 -3.75 9.77
CA GLY A 123 9.88 -3.36 8.82
C GLY A 123 9.39 -2.59 7.59
N CYS A 124 8.07 -2.45 7.40
CA CYS A 124 7.43 -1.85 6.24
C CYS A 124 6.63 -0.57 6.55
N THR A 125 6.53 -0.18 7.83
CA THR A 125 6.01 1.15 8.22
C THR A 125 6.75 2.26 7.47
N ALA A 126 6.12 3.42 7.28
CA ALA A 126 6.72 4.53 6.53
C ALA A 126 8.11 4.90 7.08
N ALA A 127 8.22 4.98 8.42
CA ALA A 127 9.48 5.28 9.09
C ALA A 127 10.53 4.17 8.92
N ALA A 128 10.15 2.89 9.04
CA ALA A 128 11.08 1.78 8.86
C ALA A 128 11.55 1.64 7.41
N SER A 129 10.63 1.74 6.44
CA SER A 129 10.92 1.72 5.01
C SER A 129 11.90 2.83 4.62
N SER A 130 11.68 4.06 5.12
CA SER A 130 12.59 5.18 4.90
C SER A 130 14.00 4.90 5.44
N ARG A 131 14.12 4.44 6.69
CA ARG A 131 15.42 4.09 7.30
C ARG A 131 16.13 2.97 6.54
N ARG A 132 15.41 1.92 6.13
CA ARG A 132 15.98 0.80 5.37
C ARG A 132 16.47 1.25 4.01
N ARG A 133 15.70 2.11 3.33
CA ARG A 133 16.11 2.72 2.07
C ARG A 133 17.37 3.55 2.22
N GLU A 134 17.42 4.39 3.24
CA GLU A 134 18.63 5.16 3.53
C GLU A 134 19.84 4.23 3.77
N ALA A 135 19.67 3.18 4.59
CA ALA A 135 20.75 2.26 4.91
C ALA A 135 21.35 1.57 3.67
N TYR A 136 20.53 0.97 2.79
CA TYR A 136 21.08 0.31 1.60
C TYR A 136 21.67 1.32 0.60
N LEU A 137 21.18 2.57 0.55
CA LEU A 137 21.77 3.61 -0.29
C LEU A 137 23.10 4.11 0.27
N GLN A 138 23.23 4.20 1.60
CA GLN A 138 24.51 4.49 2.25
C GLN A 138 25.53 3.38 1.96
N ASP A 139 25.13 2.11 2.00
CA ASP A 139 25.99 1.00 1.57
C ASP A 139 26.40 1.13 0.10
N TYR A 140 25.46 1.45 -0.79
CA TYR A 140 25.76 1.65 -2.21
C TYR A 140 26.75 2.80 -2.44
N ARG A 141 26.53 3.97 -1.80
CA ARG A 141 27.45 5.12 -1.87
C ARG A 141 28.82 4.81 -1.29
N GLY A 142 28.87 3.99 -0.23
CA GLY A 142 30.08 3.44 0.35
C GLY A 142 30.74 2.33 -0.46
N LYS A 143 30.25 2.05 -1.68
CA LYS A 143 30.72 0.98 -2.58
C LYS A 143 30.62 -0.44 -2.01
N ARG A 144 29.81 -0.64 -0.96
CA ARG A 144 29.48 -1.95 -0.37
C ARG A 144 28.28 -2.54 -1.11
N TYR A 145 28.46 -2.81 -2.39
CA TYR A 145 27.37 -3.13 -3.30
C TYR A 145 26.67 -4.45 -2.97
N ASP A 146 27.41 -5.41 -2.43
CA ASP A 146 26.92 -6.68 -1.90
C ASP A 146 25.95 -6.46 -0.72
N LYS A 147 26.34 -5.63 0.26
CA LYS A 147 25.50 -5.27 1.40
C LYS A 147 24.27 -4.48 0.98
N ALA A 148 24.44 -3.51 0.07
CA ALA A 148 23.34 -2.75 -0.50
C ALA A 148 22.30 -3.68 -1.15
N LEU A 149 22.76 -4.62 -1.99
CA LEU A 149 21.87 -5.57 -2.67
C LEU A 149 21.17 -6.51 -1.69
N ALA A 150 21.88 -7.01 -0.66
CA ALA A 150 21.26 -7.83 0.38
C ALA A 150 20.18 -7.06 1.17
N GLY A 151 20.46 -5.80 1.52
CA GLY A 151 19.48 -4.92 2.17
C GLY A 151 18.25 -4.66 1.31
N MET A 152 18.44 -4.43 0.01
CA MET A 152 17.36 -4.32 -0.96
C MET A 152 16.54 -5.61 -1.05
N GLN A 153 17.17 -6.78 -1.15
CA GLN A 153 16.48 -8.07 -1.21
C GLN A 153 15.64 -8.35 0.03
N ALA A 154 16.19 -8.08 1.22
CA ALA A 154 15.46 -8.22 2.48
C ALA A 154 14.26 -7.26 2.54
N PHE A 155 14.42 -6.01 2.07
CA PHE A 155 13.33 -5.05 2.00
C PHE A 155 12.22 -5.50 1.03
N ALA A 156 12.58 -5.94 -0.17
CA ALA A 156 11.61 -6.41 -1.15
C ALA A 156 10.85 -7.66 -0.69
N GLY A 157 11.55 -8.60 -0.03
CA GLY A 157 10.93 -9.83 0.49
C GLY A 157 9.87 -9.58 1.55
N GLU A 158 10.05 -8.54 2.38
CA GLU A 158 9.10 -8.21 3.45
C GLU A 158 8.02 -7.20 2.98
N CYS A 159 8.41 -6.19 2.22
CA CYS A 159 7.58 -5.02 1.93
C CYS A 159 7.12 -4.93 0.47
N GLY A 160 7.64 -5.76 -0.44
CA GLY A 160 7.42 -5.63 -1.88
C GLY A 160 5.95 -5.66 -2.30
N GLY A 161 5.11 -6.45 -1.61
CA GLY A 161 3.67 -6.53 -1.88
C GLY A 161 2.85 -5.29 -1.46
N PHE A 162 3.50 -4.32 -0.82
CA PHE A 162 2.91 -3.05 -0.38
C PHE A 162 3.51 -1.84 -1.12
N LEU A 163 4.39 -2.07 -2.10
CA LEU A 163 4.92 -0.99 -2.93
C LEU A 163 3.92 -0.67 -4.05
N ASN A 164 3.66 0.62 -4.24
CA ASN A 164 2.97 1.07 -5.45
C ASN A 164 3.86 0.89 -6.67
N TRP A 165 3.22 0.92 -7.84
CA TRP A 165 3.85 0.67 -9.12
C TRP A 165 5.01 1.65 -9.43
N LEU A 166 4.91 2.92 -9.02
CA LEU A 166 5.99 3.89 -9.19
C LEU A 166 7.21 3.51 -8.34
N ASP A 167 6.97 3.21 -7.06
CA ASP A 167 8.04 2.90 -6.10
C ASP A 167 8.68 1.54 -6.39
N ARG A 168 7.90 0.56 -6.88
CA ARG A 168 8.42 -0.72 -7.37
C ARG A 168 9.40 -0.51 -8.53
N ASP A 169 9.08 0.34 -9.50
CA ASP A 169 9.94 0.56 -10.66
C ASP A 169 11.15 1.44 -10.32
N ARG A 170 11.03 2.39 -9.40
CA ARG A 170 12.18 3.11 -8.82
C ARG A 170 13.12 2.15 -8.09
N PHE A 171 12.56 1.25 -7.29
CA PHE A 171 13.32 0.24 -6.56
C PHE A 171 14.02 -0.74 -7.52
N ALA A 172 13.36 -1.14 -8.61
CA ALA A 172 13.98 -1.96 -9.65
C ALA A 172 15.21 -1.26 -10.28
N ASN A 173 15.12 0.06 -10.52
CA ASN A 173 16.25 0.85 -11.00
C ASN A 173 17.42 0.90 -10.01
N ASP A 174 17.15 1.16 -8.72
CA ASP A 174 18.17 1.15 -7.66
C ASP A 174 18.86 -0.23 -7.56
N ARG A 175 18.08 -1.32 -7.67
CA ARG A 175 18.61 -2.69 -7.65
C ARG A 175 19.43 -3.02 -8.90
N ALA A 176 19.00 -2.58 -10.07
CA ALA A 176 19.67 -2.84 -11.35
C ALA A 176 21.10 -2.27 -11.36
N ILE A 177 21.29 -1.04 -10.89
CA ILE A 177 22.63 -0.43 -10.81
C ILE A 177 23.51 -1.10 -9.76
N ALA A 178 22.95 -1.58 -8.64
CA ALA A 178 23.71 -2.36 -7.66
C ALA A 178 24.21 -3.68 -8.26
N LEU A 179 23.36 -4.38 -9.02
CA LEU A 179 23.74 -5.59 -9.75
C LEU A 179 24.84 -5.33 -10.79
N LEU A 180 24.72 -4.23 -11.54
CA LEU A 180 25.74 -3.83 -12.51
C LEU A 180 27.10 -3.60 -11.83
N ARG A 181 27.12 -2.91 -10.68
CA ARG A 181 28.36 -2.65 -9.92
C ARG A 181 29.02 -3.90 -9.38
N LEU A 182 28.27 -4.98 -9.23
CA LEU A 182 28.77 -6.31 -8.86
C LEU A 182 29.19 -7.16 -10.07
N GLY A 183 29.20 -6.61 -11.29
CA GLY A 183 29.52 -7.37 -12.50
C GLY A 183 28.45 -8.38 -12.89
N ARG A 184 27.17 -8.11 -12.55
CA ARG A 184 26.02 -9.00 -12.82
C ARG A 184 25.07 -8.40 -13.86
N PRO A 185 25.53 -8.16 -15.10
CA PRO A 185 24.76 -7.40 -16.09
C PRO A 185 23.51 -8.14 -16.59
N GLN A 186 23.52 -9.48 -16.61
CA GLN A 186 22.33 -10.27 -16.98
C GLN A 186 21.20 -10.09 -15.97
N GLU A 187 21.51 -10.13 -14.67
CA GLU A 187 20.52 -9.90 -13.62
C GLU A 187 20.07 -8.44 -13.54
N CYS A 188 20.96 -7.50 -13.85
CA CYS A 188 20.57 -6.11 -14.02
C CYS A 188 19.46 -5.97 -15.08
N LEU A 189 19.66 -6.56 -16.27
CA LEU A 189 18.67 -6.49 -17.34
C LEU A 189 17.36 -7.18 -16.94
N ALA A 190 17.43 -8.36 -16.33
CA ALA A 190 16.24 -9.07 -15.85
C ALA A 190 15.45 -8.23 -14.84
N THR A 191 16.13 -7.46 -13.98
CA THR A 191 15.47 -6.54 -13.04
C THR A 191 14.75 -5.41 -13.78
N LEU A 192 15.36 -4.83 -14.82
CA LEU A 192 14.78 -3.75 -15.61
C LEU A 192 13.69 -4.24 -16.58
N ASP A 193 13.73 -5.49 -17.01
CA ASP A 193 12.68 -6.08 -17.87
C ASP A 193 11.32 -6.17 -17.17
N GLY A 194 11.33 -6.16 -15.83
CA GLY A 194 10.12 -6.18 -15.00
C GLY A 194 9.45 -4.82 -14.79
N THR A 195 10.04 -3.71 -15.22
CA THR A 195 9.43 -2.38 -15.10
C THR A 195 8.47 -2.11 -16.27
N LEU A 196 7.54 -1.17 -16.09
CA LEU A 196 6.62 -0.75 -17.15
C LEU A 196 7.36 -0.22 -18.39
N ALA A 197 8.49 0.47 -18.21
CA ALA A 197 9.40 0.92 -19.27
C ALA A 197 10.45 -0.12 -19.72
N GLY A 198 10.39 -1.37 -19.23
CA GLY A 198 11.41 -2.38 -19.49
C GLY A 198 11.56 -2.75 -20.97
N ARG A 199 10.46 -2.68 -21.72
CA ARG A 199 10.43 -3.04 -23.15
C ARG A 199 10.70 -1.88 -24.11
N SER A 200 10.80 -0.66 -23.60
CA SER A 200 11.11 0.53 -24.39
C SER A 200 12.58 0.96 -24.24
N ARG A 201 12.99 1.96 -25.04
CA ARG A 201 14.35 2.51 -25.04
C ARG A 201 14.37 4.04 -24.97
N ASP A 202 13.22 4.66 -25.18
CA ASP A 202 12.98 6.09 -25.21
C ASP A 202 11.48 6.36 -25.08
N GLU A 203 11.10 7.63 -25.07
CA GLU A 203 9.73 8.08 -24.86
C GLU A 203 8.79 7.64 -25.99
N ALA A 204 9.25 7.69 -27.25
CA ALA A 204 8.45 7.30 -28.41
C ALA A 204 8.15 5.79 -28.41
N SER A 205 9.16 4.95 -28.17
CA SER A 205 8.97 3.51 -28.05
C SER A 205 8.15 3.15 -26.81
N PHE A 206 8.24 3.93 -25.72
CA PHE A 206 7.42 3.70 -24.54
C PHE A 206 5.94 3.98 -24.79
N GLN A 207 5.63 5.10 -25.44
CA GLN A 207 4.27 5.39 -25.86
C GLN A 207 3.71 4.31 -26.79
N ALA A 208 4.50 3.87 -27.78
CA ALA A 208 4.10 2.79 -28.67
C ALA A 208 3.85 1.45 -27.94
N GLU A 209 4.63 1.13 -26.89
CA GLU A 209 4.39 -0.07 -26.08
C GLU A 209 3.11 0.04 -25.23
N LEU A 210 2.82 1.20 -24.66
CA LEU A 210 1.57 1.44 -23.94
C LEU A 210 0.35 1.31 -24.88
N GLU A 211 0.42 1.90 -26.06
CA GLU A 211 -0.62 1.80 -27.10
C GLU A 211 -0.88 0.35 -27.53
N LYS A 212 0.18 -0.45 -27.75
CA LYS A 212 0.05 -1.89 -28.05
C LYS A 212 -0.66 -2.65 -26.95
N GLN A 213 -0.49 -2.23 -25.69
CA GLN A 213 -1.14 -2.84 -24.53
C GLN A 213 -2.51 -2.24 -24.24
N SER A 214 -3.03 -1.35 -25.11
CA SER A 214 -4.27 -0.61 -24.88
C SER A 214 -4.30 0.09 -23.51
N THR A 215 -3.10 0.47 -23.03
CA THR A 215 -2.89 1.17 -21.77
C THR A 215 -2.59 2.61 -22.10
N MET A 216 -3.23 3.55 -21.39
CA MET A 216 -2.93 4.97 -21.49
C MET A 216 -2.62 5.44 -20.08
N LEU A 217 -1.43 6.02 -19.88
CA LEU A 217 -1.14 6.74 -18.65
C LEU A 217 -1.79 8.12 -18.73
N PRO A 218 -2.70 8.47 -17.81
CA PRO A 218 -3.19 9.83 -17.70
C PRO A 218 -2.03 10.83 -17.47
N PRO A 219 -2.22 12.13 -17.79
CA PRO A 219 -1.14 13.12 -17.73
C PRO A 219 -0.32 13.10 -16.43
N SER A 220 -0.96 13.09 -15.26
CA SER A 220 -0.21 13.09 -13.99
C SER A 220 0.56 11.80 -13.75
N ASP A 221 0.04 10.65 -14.19
CA ASP A 221 0.73 9.36 -14.05
C ASP A 221 1.89 9.27 -15.04
N TRP A 222 1.72 9.82 -16.24
CA TRP A 222 2.78 9.97 -17.23
C TRP A 222 3.92 10.84 -16.71
N ASP A 223 3.59 12.04 -16.21
CA ASP A 223 4.57 12.99 -15.67
C ASP A 223 5.34 12.40 -14.47
N ALA A 224 4.64 11.67 -13.59
CA ALA A 224 5.24 10.99 -12.45
C ALA A 224 6.16 9.83 -12.88
N TYR A 225 5.79 9.09 -13.93
CA TYR A 225 6.51 7.89 -14.37
C TYR A 225 7.67 8.19 -15.33
N LEU A 226 7.59 9.22 -16.16
CA LEU A 226 8.58 9.49 -17.20
C LEU A 226 10.02 9.62 -16.67
N PRO A 227 10.31 10.25 -15.51
CA PRO A 227 11.65 10.25 -14.93
C PRO A 227 12.15 8.84 -14.52
N ILE A 228 11.25 7.96 -14.10
CA ILE A 228 11.53 6.56 -13.75
C ILE A 228 11.83 5.76 -15.02
N ALA A 229 11.06 5.99 -16.08
CA ALA A 229 11.29 5.40 -17.40
C ALA A 229 12.66 5.81 -17.97
N LYS A 230 13.00 7.11 -17.90
CA LYS A 230 14.31 7.63 -18.31
C LYS A 230 15.46 6.97 -17.53
N SER A 231 15.30 6.75 -16.24
CA SER A 231 16.26 6.01 -15.41
C SER A 231 16.41 4.56 -15.87
N THR A 232 15.28 3.91 -16.20
CA THR A 232 15.25 2.54 -16.73
C THR A 232 16.05 2.42 -18.02
N TRP A 233 15.82 3.30 -18.99
CA TRP A 233 16.53 3.27 -20.27
C TRP A 233 18.02 3.57 -20.11
N PHE A 234 18.37 4.53 -19.25
CA PHE A 234 19.76 4.85 -18.96
C PHE A 234 20.49 3.64 -18.34
N ASN A 235 19.94 3.07 -17.28
CA ASN A 235 20.52 1.91 -16.60
C ASN A 235 20.61 0.69 -17.51
N ARG A 236 19.59 0.50 -18.37
CA ARG A 236 19.59 -0.58 -19.36
C ARG A 236 20.77 -0.46 -20.32
N LYS A 237 21.03 0.73 -20.88
CA LYS A 237 22.19 0.95 -21.78
C LYS A 237 23.51 0.57 -21.09
N LEU A 238 23.67 0.93 -19.81
CA LEU A 238 24.85 0.55 -19.03
C LEU A 238 24.96 -0.97 -18.87
N CYS A 239 23.87 -1.66 -18.58
CA CYS A 239 23.86 -3.10 -18.39
C CYS A 239 24.03 -3.89 -19.70
N GLU A 240 23.48 -3.40 -20.81
CA GLU A 240 23.72 -3.96 -22.15
C GLU A 240 25.19 -3.77 -22.57
N ALA A 241 25.79 -2.62 -22.27
CA ALA A 241 27.20 -2.36 -22.56
C ALA A 241 28.14 -3.29 -21.76
N ALA A 242 27.85 -3.54 -20.48
CA ALA A 242 28.64 -4.41 -19.62
C ALA A 242 28.49 -5.92 -19.93
N ARG A 243 27.58 -6.31 -20.83
CA ARG A 243 27.50 -7.69 -21.34
C ARG A 243 28.53 -7.98 -22.44
N ARG A 244 29.03 -6.94 -23.10
CA ARG A 244 29.98 -7.02 -24.22
C ARG A 244 31.39 -7.12 -23.68
#